data_AF-A0AAV6PV61-F1
#
_entry.id   AF-A0AAV6PV61-F1
#
_cell.length_a   1.000
_cell.length_b   1.000
_cell.length_c   1.000
_cell.angle_alpha   90.00
_cell.angle_beta   90.00
_cell.angle_gamma   90.00
#
_symmetry.space_group_name_H-M   'P 1'
#
loop_
_entity.id
_entity.type
_entity.pdbx_description
1 polymer ?
#
loop_
_entity_poly.entity_id
_entity_poly.type
_entity_poly.pdbx_seq_one_letter_code
_entity_poly.pdbx_strand_id
1 'polypeptide(L)' 'MASCVVGAVGLVLPFVSPLTKYSRMMNSRVPYIYPVPVRDDGTLPDVPAHPCEPSGHNMEWFKNL' A
#
# COMPACT_ATOMS: atom_id res chain seq x y z
N MET A 1 5.73 -7.00 35.98
CA MET A 1 6.32 -7.89 34.98
C MET A 1 5.52 -7.93 33.68
N ALA A 2 4.21 -8.22 33.72
CA ALA A 2 3.36 -8.26 32.51
C ALA A 2 3.43 -6.98 31.65
N SER A 3 3.38 -5.79 32.27
CA SER A 3 3.50 -4.51 31.57
C SER A 3 4.81 -4.36 30.79
N CYS A 4 5.94 -4.77 31.38
CA CYS A 4 7.25 -4.71 30.73
C CYS A 4 7.34 -5.68 29.54
N VAL A 5 6.76 -6.88 29.67
CA VAL A 5 6.73 -7.87 28.59
C VAL A 5 5.88 -7.37 27.43
N VAL A 6 4.69 -6.83 27.70
CA VAL A 6 3.82 -6.24 26.65
C VAL A 6 4.52 -5.07 25.95
N GLY A 7 5.22 -4.21 26.71
CA GLY A 7 5.99 -3.11 26.14
C GLY A 7 7.11 -3.57 25.21
N ALA A 8 7.91 -4.56 25.63
CA ALA A 8 8.99 -5.11 24.82
C ALA A 8 8.46 -5.80 23.55
N VAL A 9 7.39 -6.58 23.67
CA VAL A 9 6.73 -7.26 22.55
C VAL A 9 6.16 -6.25 21.55
N GLY A 10 5.46 -5.22 22.01
CA GLY A 10 4.91 -4.16 21.15
C GLY A 10 5.99 -3.37 20.41
N LEU A 11 7.18 -3.22 20.99
CA LEU A 11 8.30 -2.54 20.34
C LEU A 11 8.97 -3.41 19.27
N VAL A 12 9.16 -4.70 19.53
CA VAL A 12 9.93 -5.59 18.64
C VAL A 12 9.07 -6.18 17.52
N LEU A 13 7.81 -6.55 17.79
CA LEU A 13 6.93 -7.22 16.83
C LEU A 13 6.76 -6.48 15.49
N PRO A 14 6.59 -5.14 15.43
CA PRO A 14 6.39 -4.45 14.16
C PRO A 14 7.56 -4.61 13.18
N PHE A 15 8.79 -4.78 13.69
CA PHE A 15 10.00 -4.91 12.89
C PHE A 15 10.23 -6.33 12.36
N VAL A 16 9.76 -7.34 13.10
CA VAL A 16 9.90 -8.75 12.71
C VAL A 16 8.69 -9.24 11.91
N SER A 17 7.52 -8.62 12.08
CA SER A 17 6.29 -9.05 11.43
C SER A 17 6.30 -8.77 9.92
N PRO A 18 6.11 -9.78 9.07
CA PRO A 18 5.95 -9.58 7.63
C PRO A 18 4.66 -8.82 7.28
N LEU A 19 3.68 -8.79 8.19
CA LEU A 19 2.38 -8.16 7.97
C LEU A 19 2.43 -6.64 8.04
N THR A 20 3.40 -6.06 8.74
CA THR A 20 3.55 -4.60 8.87
C THR A 20 3.69 -3.90 7.51
N LYS A 21 4.26 -4.59 6.51
CA LYS A 21 4.35 -4.10 5.12
C LYS A 21 2.98 -3.80 4.52
N TYR A 22 2.00 -4.68 4.74
CA TYR A 22 0.66 -4.54 4.18
C TYR A 22 -0.11 -3.39 4.82
N SER A 23 0.07 -3.13 6.12
CA SER A 23 -0.51 -1.95 6.78
C SER A 23 -0.05 -0.64 6.13
N ARG A 24 1.25 -0.51 5.81
CA ARG A 24 1.76 0.65 5.06
C ARG A 24 1.19 0.72 3.65
N MET A 25 1.13 -0.43 2.98
CA MET A 25 0.66 -0.54 1.60
C MET A 25 -0.84 -0.19 1.44
N MET A 26 -1.67 -0.54 2.43
CA MET A 26 -3.08 -0.14 2.50
C MET A 26 -3.21 1.38 2.61
N ASN A 27 -2.53 1.98 3.59
CA ASN A 27 -2.60 3.42 3.85
C ASN A 27 -2.15 4.26 2.64
N SER A 28 -1.18 3.78 1.85
CA SER A 28 -0.73 4.50 0.65
C SER A 28 -1.68 4.37 -0.56
N ARG A 29 -2.58 3.38 -0.57
CA ARG A 29 -3.50 3.11 -1.69
C ARG A 29 -4.89 3.71 -1.50
N VAL A 30 -5.25 4.14 -0.29
CA VAL A 30 -6.54 4.79 -0.04
C VAL A 30 -6.54 6.19 -0.67
N PRO A 31 -7.40 6.47 -1.67
CA PRO A 31 -7.44 7.75 -2.33
C PRO A 31 -8.32 8.73 -1.55
N TYR A 32 -7.74 9.40 -0.56
CA TYR A 32 -8.43 10.48 0.15
C TYR A 32 -8.63 11.74 -0.71
N ILE A 33 -7.84 11.87 -1.77
CA ILE A 33 -7.87 12.98 -2.73
C ILE A 33 -8.15 12.38 -4.11
N TYR A 34 -8.93 13.10 -4.91
CA TYR A 34 -9.19 12.70 -6.29
C TYR A 34 -7.88 12.65 -7.11
N PRO A 35 -7.52 11.51 -7.73
CA PRO A 35 -6.31 11.41 -8.52
C PRO A 35 -6.49 12.17 -9.83
N VAL A 36 -5.77 13.29 -9.99
CA VAL A 36 -5.82 14.12 -11.19
C VAL A 36 -5.07 13.42 -12.33
N PRO A 37 -5.71 13.17 -13.49
CA PRO A 37 -5.03 12.58 -14.64
C PRO A 37 -3.88 13.46 -15.15
N VAL A 38 -2.79 12.81 -15.56
CA VAL A 38 -1.64 13.47 -16.17
C VAL A 38 -1.95 13.75 -17.64
N ARG A 39 -1.36 14.80 -18.21
CA ARG A 39 -1.44 15.06 -19.66
C ARG A 39 -0.57 14.04 -20.40
N ASP A 40 -1.07 13.53 -21.51
CA ASP A 40 -0.34 12.57 -22.33
C ASP A 40 0.51 13.29 -23.38
N ASP A 41 1.83 13.13 -23.29
CA ASP A 41 2.81 13.64 -24.26
C ASP A 41 3.31 12.52 -25.21
N GLY A 42 2.67 11.34 -25.20
CA GLY A 42 2.95 10.21 -26.09
C GLY A 42 4.11 9.30 -25.65
N THR A 43 4.68 9.50 -24.47
CA THR A 43 5.88 8.78 -23.97
C THR A 43 5.73 8.19 -22.56
N LEU A 44 4.49 8.03 -22.07
CA LEU A 44 4.19 7.55 -20.71
C LEU A 44 3.71 6.08 -20.70
N PRO A 45 4.60 5.07 -20.80
CA PRO A 45 4.20 3.65 -20.83
C PRO A 45 3.67 3.13 -19.49
N ASP A 46 4.03 3.79 -18.38
CA ASP A 46 3.67 3.35 -17.02
C ASP A 46 2.34 3.94 -16.52
N VAL A 47 1.78 4.92 -17.23
CA VAL A 47 0.53 5.59 -16.85
C VAL A 47 -0.62 4.97 -17.63
N PRO A 48 -1.61 4.36 -16.96
CA PRO A 48 -2.74 3.76 -17.67
C PRO A 48 -3.65 4.85 -18.26
N ALA A 49 -4.16 4.60 -19.46
CA ALA A 49 -5.15 5.47 -20.12
C ALA A 49 -6.56 5.26 -19.57
N HIS A 50 -6.83 4.09 -18.97
CA HIS A 50 -8.13 3.76 -18.41
C HIS A 50 -8.00 2.96 -17.09
N PRO A 51 -8.91 3.13 -16.11
CA PRO A 51 -8.81 2.43 -14.81
C PRO A 51 -8.81 0.89 -14.88
N CYS A 52 -9.38 0.29 -15.93
CA CYS A 52 -9.43 -1.16 -16.12
C CYS A 52 -8.22 -1.73 -16.87
N GLU A 53 -7.25 -0.90 -17.23
CA GLU A 53 -6.05 -1.36 -17.93
C GLU A 53 -5.18 -2.22 -16.98
N PRO A 54 -4.48 -3.25 -17.48
CA PRO A 54 -3.60 -4.06 -16.63
C PRO A 54 -2.41 -3.26 -16.05
N SER A 55 -2.08 -2.14 -16.69
CA SER A 55 -1.03 -1.20 -16.29
C SER A 55 -1.42 -0.43 -15.04
N GLY A 56 -0.47 -0.25 -14.12
CA GLY A 56 -0.65 0.49 -12.87
C GLY A 56 -0.75 -0.37 -11.61
N HIS A 57 -1.15 0.26 -10.50
CA HIS A 57 -1.14 -0.36 -9.18
C HIS A 57 -2.41 -1.19 -8.94
N ASN A 58 -2.33 -2.51 -9.09
CA ASN A 58 -3.42 -3.40 -8.72
C ASN A 58 -3.54 -3.62 -7.20
N MET A 59 -4.72 -4.11 -6.79
CA MET A 59 -5.06 -4.45 -5.40
C MET A 59 -5.36 -5.95 -5.22
N GLU A 60 -4.90 -6.81 -6.12
CA GLU A 60 -5.16 -8.25 -6.04
C GLU A 60 -4.56 -8.88 -4.77
N TRP A 61 -3.40 -8.40 -4.32
CA TRP A 61 -2.81 -8.83 -3.06
C TRP A 61 -3.71 -8.54 -1.84
N PHE A 62 -4.54 -7.48 -1.88
CA PHE A 62 -5.43 -7.11 -0.77
C PHE A 62 -6.71 -7.93 -0.79
N LYS A 63 -7.22 -8.23 -1.99
CA LYS A 63 -8.39 -9.11 -2.16
C LYS A 63 -8.12 -10.54 -1.71
N ASN A 64 -6.87 -10.99 -1.81
CA ASN A 64 -6.43 -12.35 -1.51
C ASN A 64 -5.65 -12.47 -0.19
N LEU A 65 -5.57 -11.40 0.61
CA LEU A 65 -4.99 -11.41 1.95
C LEU A 65 -5.95 -12.07 2.94
#